data_AF-A0A7V3SU25-F1
#
_entry.id   AF-A0A7V3SU25-F1
#
_cell.length_a   1.000
_cell.length_b   1.000
_cell.length_c   1.000
_cell.angle_alpha   90.00
_cell.angle_beta   90.00
_cell.angle_gamma   90.00
#
_symmetry.space_group_name_H-M   'P 1'
#
loop_
_entity.id
_entity.type
_entity.pdbx_description
1 polymer ?
#
loop_
_entity_poly.entity_id
_entity_poly.type
_entity_poly.pdbx_seq_one_letter_code
_entity_poly.pdbx_strand_id
1 'polypeptide(L)' 'NLRLKNFKVYRDHYRYTLKDLEFIYKNAEELKVDWIVTTEKDIIKIKDIANFGNILALEIEIHVDNKDIFYDKVFSF' A
#
# COMPACT_ATOMS: atom_id res chain seq x y z
N ASN A 1 9.22 -18.57 -1.30
CA ASN A 1 8.58 -18.59 0.02
C ASN A 1 8.59 -17.20 0.62
N LEU A 2 7.45 -16.53 0.68
CA LEU A 2 7.28 -15.26 1.39
C LEU A 2 7.04 -15.57 2.88
N ARG A 3 7.81 -14.95 3.78
CA ARG A 3 7.65 -15.11 5.23
C ARG A 3 7.35 -13.75 5.86
N LEU A 4 6.09 -13.52 6.18
CA LEU A 4 5.66 -12.32 6.89
C LEU A 4 6.26 -12.30 8.31
N LYS A 5 6.95 -11.21 8.66
CA LYS A 5 7.56 -11.02 9.99
C LYS A 5 6.77 -10.08 10.88
N ASN A 6 6.05 -9.13 10.30
CA ASN A 6 5.22 -8.17 11.00
C ASN A 6 4.12 -7.63 10.06
N PHE A 7 3.06 -7.05 10.64
CA PHE A 7 1.95 -6.45 9.92
C PHE A 7 1.37 -5.28 10.70
N LYS A 8 1.05 -4.19 10.01
CA LYS A 8 0.46 -2.98 10.60
C LYS A 8 -0.69 -2.47 9.75
N VAL A 9 -1.81 -2.18 10.40
CA VAL A 9 -2.99 -1.58 9.76
C VAL A 9 -3.05 -0.10 10.11
N TYR A 10 -3.32 0.72 9.10
CA TYR A 10 -3.65 2.13 9.23
C TYR A 10 -5.12 2.34 8.86
N ARG A 11 -5.76 3.32 9.51
CA ARG A 11 -7.14 3.71 9.17
C ARG A 11 -7.22 4.18 7.72
N ASP A 12 -8.41 4.15 7.15
CA ASP A 12 -8.58 4.76 5.84
C ASP A 12 -8.30 6.27 5.88
N HIS A 13 -7.86 6.84 4.76
CA HIS A 13 -7.40 8.23 4.67
C HIS A 13 -6.26 8.60 5.64
N TYR A 14 -5.48 7.62 6.12
CA TYR A 14 -4.31 7.91 6.95
C TYR A 14 -3.33 8.83 6.23
N ARG A 15 -2.80 9.81 6.98
CA ARG A 15 -1.76 10.75 6.53
C ARG A 15 -0.48 10.35 7.24
N TYR A 16 0.45 9.78 6.48
CA TYR A 16 1.74 9.36 7.00
C TYR A 16 2.58 10.58 7.36
N THR A 17 3.24 10.49 8.51
CA THR A 17 4.25 11.46 8.94
C THR A 17 5.65 10.88 8.74
N LEU A 18 6.68 11.74 8.76
CA LEU A 18 8.07 11.28 8.75
C LEU A 18 8.36 10.32 9.92
N LYS A 19 7.82 10.60 11.10
CA LYS A 19 7.97 9.74 12.30
C LYS A 19 7.37 8.35 12.09
N ASP A 20 6.26 8.25 11.36
CA ASP A 20 5.67 6.94 11.04
C ASP A 20 6.62 6.13 10.15
N LEU A 21 7.22 6.78 9.15
CA LEU A 21 8.15 6.12 8.24
C LEU A 21 9.44 5.72 8.96
N GLU A 22 10.02 6.59 9.78
CA GLU A 22 11.16 6.28 10.64
C GLU A 22 10.88 5.06 11.52
N PHE A 23 9.69 5.00 12.12
CA PHE A 23 9.27 3.85 12.91
C PHE A 23 9.18 2.59 12.05
N ILE A 24 8.57 2.65 10.87
CA ILE A 24 8.45 1.51 9.95
C ILE A 24 9.84 1.00 9.54
N TYR A 25 10.76 1.88 9.13
CA TYR A 25 12.11 1.49 8.74
C TYR A 25 12.89 0.88 9.90
N LYS A 26 12.82 1.49 11.08
CA LYS A 26 13.47 0.95 12.29
C LYS A 26 12.96 -0.46 12.60
N ASN A 27 11.64 -0.70 12.53
CA ASN A 27 11.09 -2.05 12.72
C ASN A 27 11.58 -3.03 11.65
N ALA A 28 11.69 -2.58 10.40
CA ALA A 28 12.20 -3.41 9.30
C ALA A 28 13.67 -3.82 9.53
N GLU A 29 14.51 -2.89 9.97
CA GLU A 29 15.92 -3.15 10.32
C GLU A 29 16.03 -4.11 11.51
N GLU A 30 15.30 -3.86 12.60
CA GLU A 30 15.32 -4.69 13.81
C GLU A 30 14.87 -6.13 13.53
N LEU A 31 13.88 -6.29 12.65
CA LEU A 31 13.36 -7.59 12.23
C LEU A 31 14.15 -8.25 11.10
N LYS A 32 15.15 -7.55 10.56
CA LYS A 32 15.99 -7.99 9.43
C LYS A 32 15.15 -8.46 8.25
N VAL A 33 14.18 -7.64 7.83
CA VAL A 33 13.34 -7.95 6.66
C VAL A 33 13.98 -7.38 5.39
N ASP A 34 13.84 -8.12 4.29
CA ASP A 34 14.35 -7.68 3.00
C ASP A 34 13.46 -6.60 2.37
N TRP A 35 12.14 -6.66 2.62
CA TRP A 35 11.14 -5.83 1.95
C TRP A 35 10.04 -5.35 2.90
N ILE A 36 9.63 -4.10 2.72
CA ILE A 36 8.38 -3.54 3.23
C ILE A 36 7.37 -3.58 2.08
N VAL A 37 6.22 -4.21 2.33
CA VAL A 37 5.14 -4.31 1.33
C VAL A 37 3.98 -3.45 1.77
N THR A 38 3.46 -2.64 0.84
CA THR A 38 2.28 -1.79 1.04
C THR A 38 1.38 -1.83 -0.20
N THR A 39 0.32 -1.03 -0.23
CA THR A 39 -0.55 -0.87 -1.40
C THR A 39 -0.14 0.34 -2.23
N GLU A 40 -0.49 0.39 -3.51
CA GLU A 40 -0.31 1.59 -4.34
C GLU A 40 -0.93 2.84 -3.71
N LYS A 41 -2.12 2.69 -3.10
CA LYS A 41 -2.83 3.78 -2.41
C LYS A 41 -1.95 4.47 -1.37
N ASP A 42 -1.17 3.69 -0.64
CA ASP A 42 -0.31 4.22 0.42
C ASP A 42 1.05 4.68 -0.12
N ILE A 43 1.60 4.04 -1.15
CA ILE A 43 2.79 4.56 -1.87
C ILE A 43 2.55 5.99 -2.35
N ILE A 44 1.39 6.27 -2.95
CA ILE A 44 1.05 7.62 -3.45
C ILE A 44 1.14 8.68 -2.34
N LYS A 45 0.88 8.32 -1.08
CA LYS A 45 0.89 9.24 0.06
C LYS A 45 2.27 9.41 0.70
N ILE A 46 3.15 8.42 0.58
CA ILE A 46 4.48 8.44 1.20
C ILE A 46 5.58 8.82 0.21
N LYS A 47 5.28 8.85 -1.10
CA LYS A 47 6.30 9.00 -2.15
C LYS A 47 7.19 10.23 -2.03
N ASP A 48 6.68 11.31 -1.44
CA ASP A 48 7.42 12.56 -1.31
C ASP A 48 8.30 12.60 -0.03
N ILE A 49 8.13 11.62 0.87
CA ILE A 49 8.79 11.58 2.19
C ILE A 49 9.48 10.24 2.48
N ALA A 50 9.28 9.23 1.65
CA ALA A 50 9.85 7.89 1.81
C ALA A 50 11.22 7.76 1.14
N ASN A 51 12.05 6.88 1.69
CA ASN A 51 13.24 6.38 1.02
C ASN A 51 12.91 5.03 0.38
N PHE A 52 12.95 4.96 -0.95
CA PHE A 52 12.44 3.83 -1.72
C PHE A 52 13.37 2.60 -1.79
N GLY A 53 14.38 2.50 -0.92
CA GLY A 53 15.37 1.43 -1.00
C GLY A 53 14.79 0.01 -1.00
N ASN A 54 13.79 -0.27 -0.15
CA ASN A 54 13.22 -1.61 0.03
C ASN A 54 11.69 -1.62 0.20
N ILE A 55 10.98 -0.71 -0.45
CA ILE A 55 9.51 -0.65 -0.41
C ILE A 55 8.93 -1.18 -1.74
N LEU A 56 7.95 -2.06 -1.64
CA LEU A 56 7.14 -2.56 -2.75
C LEU A 56 5.67 -2.17 -2.57
N ALA A 57 5.01 -1.74 -3.65
CA ALA A 57 3.55 -1.65 -3.72
C ALA A 57 2.99 -2.91 -4.35
N LEU A 58 1.89 -3.40 -3.77
CA LEU A 58 0.98 -4.31 -4.44
C LEU A 58 -0.01 -3.49 -5.25
N GLU A 59 0.03 -3.71 -6.56
CA GLU A 59 -0.99 -3.26 -7.51
C GLU A 59 -2.24 -4.11 -7.36
N ILE A 60 -3.41 -3.46 -7.40
CA ILE A 60 -4.71 -4.13 -7.33
C ILE A 60 -5.45 -3.85 -8.64
N GLU A 61 -5.64 -4.89 -9.43
CA GLU A 61 -6.39 -4.81 -10.68
C GLU A 61 -7.85 -5.23 -10.48
N ILE A 62 -8.77 -4.46 -11.06
CA ILE A 62 -10.20 -4.79 -11.08
C ILE A 62 -10.60 -5.14 -12.50
N HIS A 63 -11.11 -6.36 -12.67
CA HIS A 63 -11.68 -6.84 -13.94
C HIS A 63 -13.20 -6.91 -13.83
N VAL A 64 -13.89 -6.40 -14.84
CA VAL A 64 -15.36 -6.41 -14.91
C VAL A 64 -15.79 -7.20 -16.15
N ASP A 65 -16.34 -8.39 -15.92
CA ASP A 65 -16.68 -9.34 -16.99
C ASP A 65 -17.73 -8.79 -17.98
N ASN A 66 -18.77 -8.12 -17.47
CA ASN A 66 -19.84 -7.53 -18.28
C ASN A 66 -19.80 -6.00 -18.18
N LYS A 67 -18.74 -5.41 -18.74
CA LYS A 67 -18.43 -3.97 -18.64
C LYS A 67 -19.60 -3.08 -19.05
N ASP A 68 -20.31 -3.42 -20.13
CA ASP A 68 -21.46 -2.65 -20.62
C ASP A 68 -22.62 -2.66 -19.61
N ILE A 69 -23.02 -3.84 -19.11
CA ILE A 69 -24.07 -3.98 -18.10
C ILE A 69 -23.72 -3.24 -16.80
N PHE A 70 -22.45 -3.29 -16.39
CA PHE A 70 -21.98 -2.59 -15.20
C PHE A 70 -22.11 -1.08 -15.37
N TYR A 71 -21.66 -0.52 -16.50
CA TYR A 71 -21.74 0.92 -16.73
C TYR A 71 -23.16 1.41 -16.91
N ASP A 72 -24.01 0.66 -17.61
CA ASP A 72 -25.43 0.99 -17.73
C ASP A 72 -26.08 1.13 -16.34
N LYS A 73 -25.76 0.23 -15.39
CA LYS A 73 -26.29 0.29 -14.01
C LYS A 73 -25.70 1.42 -13.16
N VAL A 74 -24.42 1.72 -13.33
CA VAL A 74 -23.72 2.71 -12.48
C VAL A 74 -23.99 4.14 -12.96
N PHE A 75 -24.15 4.33 -14.27
CA PHE A 75 -24.28 5.66 -14.88
C PHE A 75 -25.65 5.96 -15.49
N SER A 76 -26.66 5.08 -15.32
CA SER A 76 -28.05 5.43 -15.59
C SER A 76 -28.57 6.41 -14.51
N PHE A 77 -28.39 7.70 -14.76
CA PHE A 77 -29.12 8.78 -14.07
C PHE A 77 -30.38 9.15 -14.85
#